data_AF-A0A920V646-F1
#
_entry.id   AF-A0A920V646-F1
#
_cell.length_a   1.000
_cell.length_b   1.000
_cell.length_c   1.000
_cell.angle_alpha   90.00
_cell.angle_beta   90.00
_cell.angle_gamma   90.00
#
_symmetry.space_group_name_H-M   'P 1'
#
loop_
_entity.id
_entity.type
_entity.pdbx_description
1 polymer ?
#
loop_
_entity_poly.entity_id
_entity_poly.type
_entity_poly.pdbx_seq_one_letter_code
_entity_poly.pdbx_strand_id
1 'polypeptide(L)'
;MECDAISQPELMLIEGQSSLRNPSGPCGSELLLAGDVSGVILVHAIDRDYFEGFEELKLPIPSIEEEIKLIASYGKKTIAVCINSDNKDFDTQALADQLDLPVVNPIFENVVPIIKVIKETILQ
;
A
#
# COMPACT_ATOMS: atom_id res chain seq x y z
N MET A 1 5.81 7.12 -23.23
CA MET A 1 4.44 7.41 -23.72
C MET A 1 4.07 6.54 -24.92
N GLU A 2 5.01 6.09 -25.76
CA GLU A 2 4.71 5.24 -26.92
C GLU A 2 4.15 3.86 -26.54
N CYS A 3 4.65 3.22 -25.47
CA CYS A 3 4.12 1.94 -24.99
C CYS A 3 2.64 2.01 -24.59
N ASP A 4 2.22 3.03 -23.85
CA ASP A 4 0.82 3.20 -23.44
C ASP A 4 -0.11 3.44 -24.62
N ALA A 5 0.30 4.32 -25.55
CA ALA A 5 -0.47 4.60 -26.76
C ALA A 5 -0.69 3.35 -27.63
N ILE A 6 0.24 2.38 -27.59
CA ILE A 6 0.14 1.12 -28.33
C ILE A 6 -0.61 0.05 -27.54
N SER A 7 -0.34 -0.11 -26.25
CA SER A 7 -0.89 -1.20 -25.44
C SER A 7 -2.27 -0.91 -24.88
N GLN A 8 -2.67 0.37 -24.75
CA GLN A 8 -3.98 0.82 -24.27
C GLN A 8 -4.48 0.00 -23.07
N PRO A 9 -3.71 -0.08 -21.96
CA PRO A 9 -4.07 -0.94 -20.85
C PRO A 9 -5.29 -0.38 -20.12
N GLU A 10 -6.25 -1.25 -19.78
CA GLU A 10 -7.37 -0.88 -18.91
C GLU A 10 -6.90 -0.60 -17.47
N LEU A 11 -5.82 -1.25 -17.03
CA LEU A 11 -5.21 -1.09 -15.71
C LEU A 11 -3.68 -1.05 -15.82
N MET A 12 -3.07 -0.09 -15.14
CA MET A 12 -1.63 -0.10 -14.85
C MET A 12 -1.41 -0.31 -13.36
N LEU A 13 -0.61 -1.31 -13.01
CA LEU A 13 -0.10 -1.51 -11.65
C LEU A 13 1.31 -0.94 -11.59
N ILE A 14 1.50 0.07 -10.74
CA ILE A 14 2.79 0.72 -10.54
C ILE A 14 3.39 0.18 -9.25
N GLU A 15 4.58 -0.41 -9.34
CA GLU A 15 5.32 -0.87 -8.17
C GLU A 15 5.68 0.33 -7.27
N GLY A 16 5.29 0.25 -6.00
CA GLY A 16 5.71 1.24 -5.00
C GLY A 16 7.22 1.21 -4.78
N GLN A 17 7.79 2.30 -4.29
CA GLN A 17 9.22 2.40 -3.99
C GLN A 17 9.40 2.98 -2.58
N SER A 18 10.28 2.35 -1.78
CA SER A 18 10.57 2.72 -0.39
C SER A 18 9.30 2.96 0.45
N SER A 19 9.25 4.03 1.24
CA SER A 19 8.04 4.56 1.86
C SER A 19 8.07 6.09 1.87
N LEU A 20 6.90 6.72 2.06
CA LEU A 20 6.76 8.18 2.12
C LEU A 20 7.58 8.82 3.25
N ARG A 21 7.96 8.03 4.27
CA ARG A 21 8.63 8.49 5.48
C ARG A 21 9.93 7.75 5.77
N ASN A 22 10.49 7.02 4.81
CA ASN A 22 11.76 6.31 5.02
C ASN A 22 12.87 7.31 5.37
N PRO A 23 13.53 7.20 6.54
CA PRO A 23 14.54 8.17 6.97
C PRO A 23 15.78 8.25 6.08
N SER A 24 16.12 7.18 5.35
CA SER A 24 17.28 7.14 4.45
C SER A 24 17.02 7.82 3.10
N GLY A 25 15.75 8.01 2.73
CA GLY A 25 15.34 8.43 1.40
C GLY A 25 13.86 8.16 1.21
N PRO A 26 12.98 9.12 1.57
CA PRO A 26 11.56 8.97 1.34
C PRO A 26 11.27 8.95 -0.18
N CYS A 27 10.29 8.17 -0.58
CA CYS A 27 9.91 7.97 -1.97
C CYS A 27 8.40 7.68 -2.05
N GLY A 28 7.85 7.69 -3.26
CA GLY A 28 6.45 7.38 -3.54
C GLY A 28 5.56 8.60 -3.65
N SER A 29 5.94 9.76 -3.10
CA SER A 29 5.16 11.01 -3.23
C SER A 29 5.03 11.45 -4.70
N GLU A 30 6.07 11.20 -5.48
CA GLU A 30 6.16 11.41 -6.91
C GLU A 30 5.30 10.41 -7.69
N LEU A 31 5.15 9.17 -7.20
CA LEU A 31 4.22 8.21 -7.81
C LEU A 31 2.78 8.65 -7.55
N LEU A 32 2.49 9.15 -6.34
CA LEU A 32 1.18 9.70 -6.01
C LEU A 32 0.85 10.94 -6.85
N LEU A 33 1.77 11.91 -6.94
CA LEU A 33 1.48 13.20 -7.55
C LEU A 33 1.76 13.26 -9.06
N ALA A 34 2.95 12.83 -9.50
CA ALA A 34 3.34 12.89 -10.90
C ALA A 34 2.86 11.67 -11.69
N GLY A 35 2.81 10.50 -11.05
CA GLY A 35 2.16 9.31 -11.60
C GLY A 35 0.62 9.41 -11.58
N ASP A 36 0.07 10.38 -10.84
CA ASP A 36 -1.36 10.67 -10.71
C ASP A 36 -2.24 9.43 -10.52
N VAL A 37 -1.80 8.50 -9.67
CA VAL A 37 -2.48 7.21 -9.50
C VAL A 37 -3.94 7.38 -9.05
N SER A 38 -4.81 6.51 -9.55
CA SER A 38 -6.25 6.51 -9.23
C SER A 38 -6.56 5.93 -7.84
N GLY A 39 -5.65 5.12 -7.28
CA GLY A 39 -5.80 4.51 -5.97
C GLY A 39 -4.50 3.86 -5.49
N VAL A 40 -4.42 3.57 -4.20
CA VAL A 40 -3.22 3.02 -3.55
C VAL A 40 -3.55 1.73 -2.82
N ILE A 41 -2.72 0.71 -3.01
CA ILE A 41 -2.69 -0.48 -2.16
C ILE A 41 -1.49 -0.29 -1.23
N LEU A 42 -1.75 -0.13 0.08
CA LEU A 42 -0.70 0.11 1.06
C LEU A 42 -0.10 -1.23 1.50
N VAL A 43 1.20 -1.42 1.29
CA VAL A 43 1.92 -2.57 1.85
C VAL A 43 2.54 -2.15 3.19
N HIS A 44 2.19 -2.85 4.28
CA HIS A 44 2.65 -2.52 5.62
C HIS A 44 3.36 -3.70 6.29
N ALA A 45 4.54 -3.46 6.85
CA ALA A 45 5.33 -4.49 7.52
C ALA A 45 5.03 -4.51 9.03
N ILE A 46 3.93 -5.17 9.40
CA ILE A 46 3.37 -5.12 10.76
C ILE A 46 4.27 -5.74 11.83
N ASP A 47 5.17 -6.66 11.44
CA ASP A 47 6.08 -7.35 12.36
C ASP A 47 7.32 -6.52 12.73
N ARG A 48 7.44 -5.29 12.21
CA ARG A 48 8.60 -4.43 12.44
C ARG A 48 8.21 -3.18 13.23
N ASP A 49 8.88 -2.98 14.36
CA ASP A 49 8.73 -1.77 15.17
C ASP A 49 9.42 -0.56 14.55
N TYR A 50 10.57 -0.75 13.89
CA TYR A 50 11.44 0.32 13.39
C TYR A 50 11.80 0.14 11.91
N PHE A 51 12.16 1.24 11.26
CA PHE A 51 12.73 1.19 9.91
C PHE A 51 14.03 0.37 9.90
N GLU A 52 14.17 -0.48 8.89
CA GLU A 52 15.34 -1.33 8.70
C GLU A 52 16.62 -0.49 8.61
N GLY A 53 17.63 -0.83 9.41
CA GLY A 53 18.89 -0.10 9.52
C GLY A 53 18.84 1.14 10.44
N PHE A 54 17.70 1.40 11.08
CA PHE A 54 17.50 2.51 12.03
C PHE A 54 17.04 2.06 13.42
N GLU A 55 17.20 0.78 13.75
CA GLU A 55 16.76 0.17 15.00
C GLU A 55 17.44 0.81 16.23
N GLU A 56 18.75 1.10 16.13
CA GLU A 56 19.53 1.77 17.17
C GLU A 56 19.04 3.20 17.45
N LEU A 57 18.51 3.87 16.42
CA LEU A 57 17.93 5.21 16.52
C LEU A 57 16.44 5.17 16.91
N LYS A 58 15.85 3.98 16.99
CA LYS A 58 14.44 3.74 17.34
C LYS A 58 13.48 4.59 16.51
N LEU A 59 13.71 4.65 15.19
CA LEU A 59 12.81 5.37 14.28
C LEU A 59 11.63 4.46 13.92
N PRO A 60 10.42 4.70 14.46
CA PRO A 60 9.34 3.73 14.38
C PRO A 60 8.71 3.71 12.99
N ILE A 61 8.26 2.54 12.56
CA ILE A 61 7.33 2.45 11.44
C ILE A 61 5.97 3.00 11.91
N PRO A 62 5.38 3.98 11.20
CA PRO A 62 4.08 4.53 11.58
C PRO A 62 2.96 3.51 11.44
N SER A 63 1.87 3.70 12.17
CA SER A 63 0.68 2.84 12.05
C SER A 63 0.07 2.90 10.64
N ILE A 64 -0.70 1.86 10.29
CA ILE A 64 -1.42 1.79 9.01
C ILE A 64 -2.35 3.00 8.86
N GLU A 65 -3.04 3.40 9.93
CA GLU A 65 -3.95 4.54 9.95
C GLU A 65 -3.22 5.88 9.70
N GLU A 66 -2.01 6.04 10.22
CA GLU A 66 -1.18 7.22 9.96
C GLU A 66 -0.74 7.27 8.50
N GLU A 67 -0.33 6.13 7.92
CA GLU A 67 0.05 6.05 6.51
C GLU A 67 -1.14 6.29 5.57
N ILE A 68 -2.33 5.75 5.89
CA ILE A 68 -3.57 6.04 5.14
C ILE A 68 -3.88 7.54 5.18
N LYS A 69 -3.78 8.19 6.34
CA LYS A 69 -3.99 9.64 6.47
C LYS A 69 -2.96 10.44 5.67
N LEU A 70 -1.70 10.01 5.67
CA LEU A 70 -0.65 10.66 4.91
C LEU A 70 -0.92 10.55 3.40
N ILE A 71 -1.25 9.36 2.89
CA ILE A 71 -1.64 9.16 1.49
C ILE A 71 -2.84 10.05 1.13
N ALA A 72 -3.85 10.13 2.00
CA ALA A 72 -5.00 11.00 1.81
C ALA A 72 -4.62 12.49 1.75
N SER A 73 -3.59 12.93 2.46
CA SER A 73 -3.09 14.31 2.39
C SER A 73 -2.48 14.68 1.02
N TYR A 74 -2.03 13.68 0.25
CA TYR A 74 -1.64 13.84 -1.15
C TYR A 74 -2.84 13.80 -2.13
N GLY A 75 -4.07 13.74 -1.61
CA GLY A 75 -5.29 13.68 -2.41
C GLY A 75 -5.58 12.30 -3.02
N LYS A 76 -4.88 11.25 -2.56
CA LYS A 76 -5.04 9.88 -3.05
C LYS A 76 -5.78 9.00 -2.05
N LYS A 77 -6.48 7.99 -2.55
CA LYS A 77 -7.27 7.06 -1.72
C LYS A 77 -6.56 5.72 -1.58
N THR A 78 -6.36 5.27 -0.34
CA THR A 78 -6.02 3.88 -0.07
C THR A 78 -7.25 3.02 -0.27
N ILE A 79 -7.17 2.04 -1.17
CA ILE A 79 -8.29 1.15 -1.53
C ILE A 79 -8.17 -0.25 -0.92
N ALA A 80 -6.97 -0.63 -0.47
CA ALA A 80 -6.72 -1.87 0.26
C ALA A 80 -5.38 -1.81 1.00
N VAL A 81 -5.17 -2.77 1.90
CA VAL A 81 -3.90 -2.97 2.62
C VAL A 81 -3.40 -4.39 2.39
N CYS A 82 -2.11 -4.53 2.13
CA CYS A 82 -1.40 -5.80 2.15
C CYS A 82 -0.46 -5.82 3.36
N ILE A 83 -0.58 -6.84 4.20
CA ILE A 83 0.32 -7.01 5.34
C ILE A 83 1.50 -7.86 4.91
N ASN A 84 2.70 -7.34 5.11
CA ASN A 84 3.94 -8.11 5.02
C ASN A 84 4.26 -8.63 6.42
N SER A 85 3.95 -9.91 6.65
CA SER A 85 4.17 -10.61 7.91
C SER A 85 4.50 -12.07 7.64
N ASP A 86 5.44 -12.62 8.38
CA ASP A 86 5.73 -14.06 8.37
C ASP A 86 4.78 -14.85 9.29
N ASN A 87 3.94 -14.15 10.06
CA ASN A 87 2.90 -14.76 10.87
C ASN A 87 1.70 -15.13 10.01
N LYS A 88 1.64 -16.41 9.61
CA LYS A 88 0.51 -16.99 8.87
C LYS A 88 -0.84 -16.90 9.61
N ASP A 89 -0.81 -16.83 10.93
CA ASP A 89 -2.02 -16.79 11.77
C ASP A 89 -2.44 -15.35 12.14
N PHE A 90 -1.82 -14.33 11.51
CA PHE A 90 -2.24 -12.94 11.68
C PHE A 90 -3.70 -12.77 11.23
N ASP A 91 -4.54 -12.20 12.09
CA ASP A 91 -5.96 -12.00 11.82
C ASP A 91 -6.19 -10.78 10.91
N THR A 92 -6.02 -10.99 9.61
CA THR A 92 -6.25 -9.99 8.56
C THR A 92 -7.71 -9.55 8.52
N GLN A 93 -8.66 -10.41 8.89
CA GLN A 93 -10.08 -10.10 8.88
C GLN A 93 -10.45 -9.09 9.98
N ALA A 94 -9.95 -9.27 11.20
CA ALA A 94 -10.15 -8.30 12.28
C ALA A 94 -9.61 -6.91 11.89
N LEU A 95 -8.44 -6.87 11.23
CA LEU A 95 -7.87 -5.62 10.75
C LEU A 95 -8.66 -5.02 9.59
N ALA A 96 -9.19 -5.85 8.68
CA ALA A 96 -10.08 -5.41 7.60
C ALA A 96 -11.34 -4.74 8.15
N ASP A 97 -11.97 -5.37 9.15
CA ASP A 97 -13.17 -4.85 9.81
C ASP A 97 -12.88 -3.52 10.54
N GLN A 98 -11.71 -3.39 11.17
CA GLN A 98 -11.28 -2.15 11.82
C GLN A 98 -11.06 -1.00 10.81
N LEU A 99 -10.44 -1.29 9.67
CA LEU A 99 -10.06 -0.28 8.69
C LEU A 99 -11.18 0.03 7.68
N ASP A 100 -12.24 -0.77 7.63
CA ASP A 100 -13.26 -0.75 6.57
C ASP A 100 -12.63 -0.81 5.16
N LEU A 101 -11.60 -1.65 5.03
CA LEU A 101 -10.83 -1.87 3.80
C LEU A 101 -10.48 -3.35 3.66
N PRO A 102 -10.38 -3.87 2.42
CA PRO A 102 -9.80 -5.20 2.21
C PRO A 102 -8.37 -5.25 2.74
N VAL A 103 -8.08 -6.22 3.60
CA VAL A 103 -6.75 -6.51 4.12
C VAL A 103 -6.40 -7.95 3.78
N VAL A 104 -5.21 -8.18 3.25
CA VAL A 104 -4.70 -9.54 3.01
C VAL A 104 -3.22 -9.64 3.38
N ASN A 105 -2.77 -10.82 3.77
CA ASN A 105 -1.35 -11.19 3.77
C ASN A 105 -1.06 -11.97 2.48
N PRO A 106 -0.52 -11.33 1.42
CA PRO A 106 -0.36 -11.96 0.12
C PRO A 106 0.64 -13.13 0.10
N ILE A 107 1.43 -13.33 1.16
CA ILE A 107 2.34 -14.47 1.29
C ILE A 107 1.55 -15.76 1.58
N PHE A 108 0.49 -15.67 2.37
CA PHE A 108 -0.27 -16.84 2.86
C PHE A 108 -1.73 -16.89 2.40
N GLU A 109 -2.27 -15.76 1.93
CA GLU A 109 -3.66 -15.61 1.53
C GLU A 109 -3.79 -15.28 0.03
N ASN A 110 -4.99 -15.48 -0.51
CA ASN A 110 -5.27 -15.11 -1.88
C ASN A 110 -5.59 -13.60 -2.00
N VAL A 111 -5.22 -13.00 -3.11
CA VAL A 111 -5.43 -11.57 -3.37
C VAL A 111 -6.79 -11.26 -4.01
N VAL A 112 -7.75 -12.18 -4.00
CA VAL A 112 -9.08 -11.98 -4.60
C VAL A 112 -9.80 -10.75 -4.02
N PRO A 113 -9.75 -10.45 -2.71
CA PRO A 113 -10.33 -9.22 -2.16
C PRO A 113 -9.76 -7.95 -2.80
N ILE A 114 -8.46 -7.94 -3.10
CA ILE A 114 -7.77 -6.82 -3.75
C ILE A 114 -8.25 -6.66 -5.20
N ILE A 115 -8.35 -7.76 -5.93
CA ILE A 115 -8.85 -7.74 -7.32
C ILE A 115 -10.29 -7.21 -7.37
N LYS A 116 -11.13 -7.61 -6.41
CA LYS A 116 -12.52 -7.16 -6.33
C LYS A 116 -12.60 -5.64 -6.13
N VAL A 117 -11.87 -5.09 -5.17
CA VAL A 117 -11.91 -3.63 -4.93
C VAL A 117 -11.33 -2.83 -6.10
N ILE A 118 -10.29 -3.32 -6.79
CA ILE A 118 -9.79 -2.67 -8.01
C ILE A 118 -10.89 -2.59 -9.07
N LYS A 119 -11.61 -3.69 -9.31
CA LYS A 119 -12.71 -3.71 -10.29
C LYS A 119 -13.84 -2.74 -9.92
N GLU A 120 -14.18 -2.65 -8.64
CA GLU A 120 -15.28 -1.82 -8.16
C GLU A 120 -14.93 -0.32 -8.09
N THR A 121 -13.64 0.03 -7.95
CA THR A 121 -13.21 1.42 -7.69
C THR A 121 -12.41 2.06 -8.81
N ILE A 122 -11.66 1.28 -9.59
CA ILE A 122 -10.73 1.78 -10.63
C ILE A 122 -11.25 1.48 -12.04
N LEU A 123 -11.75 0.26 -12.28
CA LEU A 123 -12.15 -0.22 -13.61
C LEU A 123 -13.65 -0.06 -13.91
N GLN A 124 -14.30 0.97 -13.35
CA GLN A 124 -15.74 1.19 -13.53
C GLN A 124 -16.13 1.41 -15.00
#